data_AF-A0A1M6R953-F1
#
_entry.id   AF-A0A1M6R953-F1
#
_cell.length_a   1.000
_cell.length_b   1.000
_cell.length_c   1.000
_cell.angle_alpha   90.00
_cell.angle_beta   90.00
_cell.angle_gamma   90.00
#
_symmetry.space_group_name_H-M   'P 1'
#
loop_
_entity.id
_entity.type
_entity.pdbx_description
1 polymer ?
#
loop_
_entity_poly.entity_id
_entity_poly.type
_entity_poly.pdbx_seq_one_letter_code
_entity_poly.pdbx_strand_id
1 'polypeptide(L)'
;MKTFALVSTGALCFWMTSCDQTKTETVSAPDTPENVSQPSKSVTTTTPESVSTPAPPEPIENAKTLISVDEWKKKAANASEMEEIKTMKTLVKTGVDQPEAAIDFLVNAPHSPRRLATLRAVTAEWVKKDKDAVTAKADSLADEALRDVMRMSVVHNTSLEDIPTTKAWINGWTDASDKTKSVALGILDRKENPETPHVCGPGCVEHAE
;
A
#
# COMPACT_ATOMS: atom_id res chain seq x y z
N MET A 1 -19.64 -45.72 -21.85
CA MET A 1 -20.43 -44.92 -20.90
C MET A 1 -19.74 -44.98 -19.55
N LYS A 2 -19.09 -43.89 -19.12
CA LYS A 2 -18.40 -43.80 -17.81
C LYS A 2 -18.97 -42.60 -17.06
N THR A 3 -19.62 -42.88 -15.94
CA THR A 3 -20.28 -41.93 -15.06
C THR A 3 -19.24 -41.34 -14.10
N PHE A 4 -19.09 -40.02 -14.08
CA PHE A 4 -18.33 -39.31 -13.05
C PHE A 4 -19.29 -38.78 -11.99
N ALA A 5 -19.06 -39.15 -10.73
CA ALA A 5 -19.78 -38.65 -9.57
C ALA A 5 -19.18 -37.32 -9.11
N LEU A 6 -20.03 -36.29 -8.98
CA LEU A 6 -19.71 -35.02 -8.33
C LEU A 6 -19.73 -35.22 -6.81
N VAL A 7 -18.63 -34.86 -6.13
CA VAL A 7 -18.59 -34.73 -4.66
C VAL A 7 -18.82 -33.26 -4.28
N SER A 8 -19.66 -33.12 -3.26
CA SER A 8 -20.30 -31.91 -2.76
C SER A 8 -19.37 -30.96 -1.99
N THR A 9 -19.54 -29.69 -2.31
CA THR A 9 -19.38 -28.45 -1.50
C THR A 9 -19.06 -28.62 -0.01
N GLY A 10 -17.87 -28.15 0.39
CA GLY A 10 -17.50 -27.83 1.77
C GLY A 10 -17.64 -26.32 2.02
N ALA A 11 -18.41 -25.96 3.04
CA ALA A 11 -18.67 -24.59 3.47
C ALA A 11 -17.45 -23.98 4.19
N LEU A 12 -17.01 -22.81 3.74
CA LEU A 12 -15.96 -22.02 4.39
C LEU A 12 -16.60 -21.10 5.45
N CYS A 13 -16.45 -21.45 6.72
CA CYS A 13 -16.67 -20.53 7.84
C CYS A 13 -15.42 -19.65 8.02
N PHE A 14 -15.50 -18.40 7.57
CA PHE A 14 -14.47 -17.38 7.78
C PHE A 14 -14.86 -16.53 9.01
N TRP A 15 -14.23 -16.78 10.16
CA TRP A 15 -14.36 -15.92 11.35
C TRP A 15 -13.19 -14.93 11.38
N MET A 16 -13.49 -13.63 11.30
CA MET A 16 -12.58 -12.52 11.61
C MET A 16 -12.55 -12.31 13.12
N THR A 17 -11.48 -12.72 13.79
CA THR A 17 -11.21 -12.31 15.18
C THR A 17 -10.11 -11.26 15.18
N SER A 18 -10.52 -10.01 15.44
CA SER A 18 -9.64 -8.86 15.62
C SER A 18 -8.96 -8.96 16.99
N CYS A 19 -7.68 -9.29 17.03
CA CYS A 19 -6.88 -9.21 18.25
C CYS A 19 -6.24 -7.82 18.35
N ASP A 20 -6.82 -6.99 19.21
CA ASP A 20 -6.23 -5.75 19.71
C ASP A 20 -5.11 -6.14 20.70
N GLN A 21 -3.84 -5.89 20.34
CA GLN A 21 -2.71 -6.01 21.26
C GLN A 21 -2.15 -4.62 21.57
N THR A 22 -2.57 -4.08 22.70
CA THR A 22 -1.94 -2.94 23.36
C THR A 22 -0.70 -3.42 24.10
N LYS A 23 0.47 -3.33 23.44
CA LYS A 23 1.77 -3.56 24.08
C LYS A 23 2.33 -2.23 24.58
N THR A 24 2.36 -2.05 25.90
CA THR A 24 3.04 -0.96 26.60
C THR A 24 4.55 -1.23 26.62
N GLU A 25 5.32 -0.51 25.81
CA GLU A 25 6.79 -0.49 25.89
C GLU A 25 7.26 0.78 26.62
N THR A 26 8.00 0.56 27.71
CA THR A 26 8.69 1.58 28.49
C THR A 26 9.83 2.18 27.68
N VAL A 27 9.69 3.46 27.32
CA VAL A 27 10.68 4.25 26.58
C VAL A 27 11.85 4.62 27.52
N SER A 28 13.05 4.18 27.17
CA SER A 28 14.31 4.76 27.69
C SER A 28 14.74 5.92 26.80
N ALA A 29 14.99 7.08 27.41
CA ALA A 29 15.39 8.31 26.75
C ALA A 29 16.85 8.25 26.28
N PRO A 30 17.14 8.70 25.04
CA PRO A 30 18.49 9.10 24.65
C PRO A 30 18.66 10.62 24.62
N ASP A 31 19.89 11.02 24.93
CA ASP A 31 20.39 12.37 25.17
C ASP A 31 20.19 13.39 24.04
N THR A 32 19.92 14.62 24.47
CA THR A 32 19.82 15.86 23.70
C THR A 32 21.17 16.28 23.11
N PRO A 33 21.30 16.48 21.78
CA PRO A 33 22.38 17.28 21.22
C PRO A 33 21.96 18.73 20.92
N GLU A 34 22.95 19.59 21.11
CA GLU A 34 22.99 21.05 21.05
C GLU A 34 22.29 21.73 19.87
N ASN A 35 21.54 22.75 20.29
CA ASN A 35 21.15 23.99 19.62
C ASN A 35 22.24 24.58 18.69
N VAL A 36 21.98 24.57 17.37
CA VAL A 36 22.70 25.38 16.38
C VAL A 36 21.75 26.43 15.82
N SER A 37 22.12 27.68 16.03
CA SER A 37 21.41 28.89 15.61
C SER A 37 21.15 28.94 14.10
N GLN A 38 19.89 29.19 13.71
CA GLN A 38 19.53 29.57 12.35
C GLN A 38 19.54 31.11 12.18
N PRO A 39 20.03 31.64 11.05
CA PRO A 39 19.99 33.05 10.73
C PRO A 39 18.58 33.51 10.33
N SER A 40 18.15 34.61 10.95
CA SER A 40 16.91 35.34 10.67
C SER A 40 16.83 35.77 9.19
N LYS A 41 15.85 35.24 8.45
CA LYS A 41 15.44 35.78 7.15
C LYS A 41 14.38 36.86 7.39
N SER A 42 14.74 38.09 7.01
CA SER A 42 13.87 39.26 6.92
C SER A 42 12.67 38.99 6.01
N VAL A 43 11.47 39.03 6.60
CA VAL A 43 10.18 39.01 5.89
C VAL A 43 9.90 40.41 5.36
N THR A 44 9.78 40.53 4.04
CA THR A 44 9.29 41.75 3.38
C THR A 44 7.77 41.78 3.53
N THR A 45 7.28 42.69 4.37
CA THR A 45 5.86 43.00 4.53
C THR A 45 5.35 43.77 3.31
N THR A 46 4.58 43.10 2.45
CA THR A 46 3.83 43.76 1.37
C THR A 46 2.54 44.35 1.94
N THR A 47 2.43 45.68 1.85
CA THR A 47 1.25 46.49 2.17
C THR A 47 0.01 46.02 1.40
N PRO A 48 -1.11 45.70 2.06
CA PRO A 48 -2.36 45.42 1.36
C PRO A 48 -3.01 46.72 0.85
N GLU A 49 -3.33 46.73 -0.44
CA GLU A 49 -4.17 47.74 -1.08
C GLU A 49 -5.56 47.80 -0.43
N SER A 50 -6.00 49.04 -0.20
CA SER A 50 -7.28 49.40 0.37
C SER A 50 -8.43 49.01 -0.57
N VAL A 51 -9.03 47.84 -0.33
CA VAL A 51 -10.26 47.41 -1.01
C VAL A 51 -11.46 48.16 -0.41
N SER A 52 -12.18 48.89 -1.26
CA SER A 52 -13.46 49.53 -0.93
C SER A 52 -14.43 48.53 -0.32
N THR A 53 -14.96 48.88 0.85
CA THR A 53 -16.05 48.17 1.53
C THR A 53 -17.34 48.27 0.70
N PRO A 54 -17.87 47.16 0.14
CA PRO A 54 -19.20 47.17 -0.45
C PRO A 54 -20.26 47.25 0.66
N ALA A 55 -21.38 47.91 0.34
CA ALA A 55 -22.51 48.10 1.25
C ALA A 55 -23.02 46.75 1.81
N PRO A 56 -23.50 46.73 3.08
CA PRO A 56 -23.97 45.51 3.73
C PRO A 56 -25.18 44.95 2.97
N PRO A 57 -25.15 43.68 2.52
CA PRO A 57 -26.32 43.05 1.92
C PRO A 57 -27.41 42.85 2.98
N GLU A 58 -28.65 43.07 2.57
CA GLU A 58 -29.84 42.89 3.42
C GLU A 58 -29.90 41.46 4.00
N PRO A 59 -30.48 41.28 5.21
CA PRO A 59 -30.54 39.99 5.88
C PRO A 59 -31.44 39.03 5.08
N ILE A 60 -30.82 38.04 4.44
CA ILE A 60 -31.55 36.98 3.75
C ILE A 60 -32.10 36.02 4.83
N GLU A 61 -33.39 36.18 5.18
CA GLU A 61 -34.10 35.40 6.22
C GLU A 61 -34.30 33.89 5.93
N ASN A 62 -33.56 33.30 4.99
CA ASN A 62 -33.67 31.88 4.61
C ASN A 62 -32.39 31.06 4.91
N ALA A 63 -31.77 31.28 6.06
CA ALA A 63 -30.56 30.58 6.50
C ALA A 63 -30.83 29.17 7.10
N LYS A 64 -31.63 28.32 6.45
CA LYS A 64 -32.01 27.00 7.00
C LYS A 64 -31.20 25.79 6.53
N THR A 65 -30.19 25.95 5.67
CA THR A 65 -29.28 24.84 5.31
C THR A 65 -27.88 25.33 4.95
N LEU A 66 -27.24 26.09 5.83
CA LEU A 66 -25.79 26.29 5.73
C LEU A 66 -25.09 25.00 6.15
N ILE A 67 -24.83 24.14 5.15
CA ILE A 67 -23.87 23.02 5.25
C ILE A 67 -22.59 23.59 5.86
N SER A 68 -22.12 23.00 6.95
CA SER A 68 -21.00 23.58 7.69
C SER A 68 -19.73 23.58 6.83
N VAL A 69 -18.81 24.50 7.09
CA VAL A 69 -17.50 24.52 6.40
C VAL A 69 -16.78 23.18 6.55
N ASP A 70 -17.00 22.47 7.66
CA ASP A 70 -16.43 21.14 7.90
C ASP A 70 -17.09 20.05 7.04
N GLU A 71 -18.40 20.13 6.79
CA GLU A 71 -19.08 19.26 5.83
C GLU A 71 -18.62 19.51 4.39
N TRP A 72 -18.33 20.77 4.02
CA TRP A 72 -17.74 21.10 2.71
C TRP A 72 -16.31 20.55 2.56
N LYS A 73 -15.46 20.69 3.58
CA LYS A 73 -14.11 20.09 3.58
C LYS A 73 -14.19 18.57 3.45
N LYS A 74 -15.11 17.92 4.16
CA LYS A 74 -15.34 16.47 4.08
C LYS A 74 -15.84 16.06 2.70
N LYS A 75 -16.76 16.82 2.10
CA LYS A 75 -17.30 16.54 0.76
C LYS A 75 -16.26 16.77 -0.35
N ALA A 76 -15.41 17.79 -0.23
CA ALA A 76 -14.30 18.04 -1.14
C ALA A 76 -13.23 16.94 -1.06
N ALA A 77 -12.90 16.47 0.15
CA ALA A 77 -12.01 15.33 0.34
C ALA A 77 -12.58 14.05 -0.31
N ASN A 78 -13.87 13.77 -0.13
CA ASN A 78 -14.52 12.60 -0.72
C ASN A 78 -14.61 12.69 -2.26
N ALA A 79 -14.83 13.87 -2.82
CA ALA A 79 -14.87 14.07 -4.27
C ALA A 79 -13.49 13.85 -4.91
N SER A 80 -12.43 14.35 -4.27
CA SER A 80 -11.05 14.07 -4.68
C SER A 80 -10.73 12.57 -4.58
N GLU A 81 -11.23 11.89 -3.55
CA GLU A 81 -10.98 10.46 -3.35
C GLU A 81 -11.66 9.60 -4.43
N MET A 82 -12.89 9.94 -4.82
CA MET A 82 -13.63 9.19 -5.86
C MET A 82 -12.95 9.29 -7.24
N GLU A 83 -12.42 10.45 -7.60
CA GLU A 83 -11.66 10.61 -8.83
C GLU A 83 -10.33 9.85 -8.79
N GLU A 84 -9.66 9.78 -7.64
CA GLU A 84 -8.46 8.95 -7.45
C GLU A 84 -8.80 7.46 -7.62
N ILE A 85 -9.88 6.96 -7.00
CA ILE A 85 -10.33 5.56 -7.14
C ILE A 85 -10.60 5.24 -8.61
N LYS A 86 -11.32 6.12 -9.30
CA LYS A 86 -11.66 5.93 -10.72
C LYS A 86 -10.42 5.92 -11.60
N THR A 87 -9.49 6.83 -11.34
CA THR A 87 -8.20 6.90 -12.03
C THR A 87 -7.40 5.63 -11.81
N MET A 88 -7.27 5.18 -10.55
CA MET A 88 -6.52 3.97 -10.23
C MET A 88 -7.17 2.70 -10.77
N LYS A 89 -8.49 2.59 -10.76
CA LYS A 89 -9.20 1.47 -11.40
C LYS A 89 -8.98 1.44 -12.91
N THR A 90 -8.99 2.61 -13.53
CA THR A 90 -8.66 2.74 -14.96
C THR A 90 -7.20 2.35 -15.19
N LEU A 91 -6.28 2.77 -14.32
CA LEU A 91 -4.87 2.43 -14.40
C LEU A 91 -4.61 0.94 -14.24
N VAL A 92 -5.33 0.23 -13.38
CA VAL A 92 -5.23 -1.24 -13.30
C VAL A 92 -5.69 -1.86 -14.61
N LYS A 93 -6.82 -1.40 -15.17
CA LYS A 93 -7.34 -1.89 -16.45
C LYS A 93 -6.36 -1.64 -17.60
N THR A 94 -5.84 -0.42 -17.71
CA THR A 94 -4.87 -0.04 -18.75
C THR A 94 -3.50 -0.69 -18.51
N GLY A 95 -3.12 -0.89 -17.26
CA GLY A 95 -1.87 -1.55 -16.87
C GLY A 95 -1.85 -3.03 -17.25
N VAL A 96 -2.99 -3.65 -17.51
CA VAL A 96 -3.02 -4.95 -18.18
C VAL A 96 -2.41 -4.82 -19.58
N ASP A 97 -2.81 -3.82 -20.37
CA ASP A 97 -2.38 -3.67 -21.76
C ASP A 97 -1.00 -3.00 -21.88
N GLN A 98 -0.68 -2.06 -20.99
CA GLN A 98 0.54 -1.25 -20.97
C GLN A 98 1.11 -1.15 -19.55
N PRO A 99 1.64 -2.24 -18.99
CA PRO A 99 2.07 -2.28 -17.60
C PRO A 99 3.24 -1.34 -17.29
N GLU A 100 4.17 -1.17 -18.24
CA GLU A 100 5.31 -0.24 -18.10
C GLU A 100 4.85 1.20 -17.90
N ALA A 101 3.96 1.68 -18.78
CA ALA A 101 3.41 3.03 -18.69
C ALA A 101 2.60 3.24 -17.39
N ALA A 102 1.87 2.22 -16.95
CA ALA A 102 1.14 2.28 -15.68
C ALA A 102 2.09 2.37 -14.47
N ILE A 103 3.22 1.65 -14.49
CA ILE A 103 4.23 1.73 -13.42
C ILE A 103 4.96 3.06 -13.45
N ASP A 104 5.35 3.57 -14.62
CA ASP A 104 5.98 4.88 -14.74
C ASP A 104 5.06 5.99 -14.22
N PHE A 105 3.75 5.89 -14.47
CA PHE A 105 2.77 6.77 -13.85
C PHE A 105 2.77 6.66 -12.31
N LEU A 106 2.77 5.43 -11.76
CA LEU A 106 2.75 5.20 -10.31
C LEU A 106 4.04 5.64 -9.61
N VAL A 107 5.19 5.54 -10.26
CA VAL A 107 6.49 6.00 -9.74
C VAL A 107 6.45 7.52 -9.53
N ASN A 108 5.81 8.25 -10.44
CA ASN A 108 5.69 9.70 -10.36
C ASN A 108 4.48 10.18 -9.54
N ALA A 109 3.56 9.29 -9.17
CA ALA A 109 2.40 9.63 -8.37
C ALA A 109 2.79 9.95 -6.91
N PRO A 110 2.05 10.85 -6.22
CA PRO A 110 2.27 11.14 -4.80
C PRO A 110 2.29 9.87 -3.94
N HIS A 111 3.12 9.87 -2.90
CA HIS A 111 3.20 8.75 -1.96
C HIS A 111 1.84 8.58 -1.26
N SER A 112 1.14 7.48 -1.55
CA SER A 112 -0.10 7.11 -0.89
C SER A 112 -0.18 5.59 -0.69
N PRO A 113 -0.91 5.10 0.32
CA PRO A 113 -1.17 3.67 0.45
C PRO A 113 -1.85 3.07 -0.78
N ARG A 114 -2.70 3.87 -1.45
CA ARG A 114 -3.40 3.47 -2.67
C ARG A 114 -2.45 3.27 -3.85
N ARG A 115 -1.41 4.13 -4.00
CA ARG A 115 -0.33 3.96 -4.98
C ARG A 115 0.33 2.58 -4.84
N LEU A 116 0.68 2.17 -3.62
CA LEU A 116 1.32 0.87 -3.36
C LEU A 116 0.38 -0.30 -3.66
N ALA A 117 -0.90 -0.17 -3.31
CA ALA A 117 -1.90 -1.20 -3.62
C ALA A 117 -2.13 -1.35 -5.13
N THR A 118 -2.21 -0.24 -5.87
CA THR A 118 -2.33 -0.24 -7.33
C THR A 118 -1.06 -0.80 -7.98
N LEU A 119 0.13 -0.44 -7.50
CA LEU A 119 1.39 -0.99 -7.98
C LEU A 119 1.43 -2.51 -7.83
N ARG A 120 1.05 -3.03 -6.66
CA ARG A 120 0.94 -4.48 -6.43
C ARG A 120 -0.01 -5.14 -7.44
N ALA A 121 -1.18 -4.55 -7.68
CA ALA A 121 -2.18 -5.09 -8.59
C ALA A 121 -1.68 -5.12 -10.05
N VAL A 122 -1.10 -4.01 -10.54
CA VAL A 122 -0.54 -3.92 -11.90
C VAL A 122 0.63 -4.90 -12.05
N THR A 123 1.52 -4.97 -11.06
CA THR A 123 2.67 -5.88 -11.08
C THR A 123 2.21 -7.34 -11.14
N ALA A 124 1.20 -7.73 -10.36
CA ALA A 124 0.67 -9.09 -10.39
C ALA A 124 0.08 -9.47 -11.76
N GLU A 125 -0.59 -8.55 -12.45
CA GLU A 125 -1.07 -8.80 -13.82
C GLU A 125 0.08 -8.83 -14.84
N TRP A 126 1.10 -7.98 -14.68
CA TRP A 126 2.24 -7.96 -15.57
C TRP A 126 3.11 -9.22 -15.47
N VAL A 127 3.32 -9.76 -14.26
CA VAL A 127 4.11 -10.99 -14.05
C VAL A 127 3.54 -12.17 -14.83
N LYS A 128 2.21 -12.26 -14.96
CA LYS A 128 1.54 -13.31 -15.74
C LYS A 128 1.84 -13.21 -17.24
N LYS A 129 2.22 -12.03 -17.73
CA LYS A 129 2.50 -11.78 -19.15
C LYS A 129 3.99 -11.86 -19.46
N ASP A 130 4.80 -11.19 -18.65
CA ASP A 130 6.25 -11.08 -18.85
C ASP A 130 6.96 -10.94 -17.50
N LYS A 131 7.30 -12.08 -16.92
CA LYS A 131 8.00 -12.15 -15.63
C LYS A 131 9.36 -11.46 -15.68
N ASP A 132 10.11 -11.64 -16.76
CA ASP A 132 11.49 -11.17 -16.86
C ASP A 132 11.56 -9.64 -17.03
N ALA A 133 10.61 -9.05 -17.76
CA ALA A 133 10.49 -7.60 -17.82
C ALA A 133 10.12 -6.99 -16.45
N VAL A 134 9.23 -7.64 -15.69
CA VAL A 134 8.84 -7.16 -14.35
C VAL A 134 10.01 -7.22 -13.37
N THR A 135 10.78 -8.31 -13.35
CA THR A 135 11.94 -8.45 -12.45
C THR A 135 12.97 -7.38 -12.76
N ALA A 136 13.31 -7.18 -14.04
CA ALA A 136 14.22 -6.13 -14.48
C ALA A 136 13.70 -4.74 -14.09
N LYS A 137 12.40 -4.46 -14.28
CA LYS A 137 11.81 -3.18 -13.88
C LYS A 137 11.87 -2.98 -12.38
N ALA A 138 11.52 -3.99 -11.57
CA ALA A 138 11.58 -3.93 -10.12
C ALA A 138 12.99 -3.58 -9.65
N ASP A 139 14.02 -4.25 -10.19
CA ASP A 139 15.41 -4.01 -9.84
C ASP A 139 15.93 -2.64 -10.31
N SER A 140 15.30 -2.03 -11.32
CA SER A 140 15.67 -0.68 -11.80
C SER A 140 15.09 0.47 -10.98
N LEU A 141 14.13 0.21 -10.08
CA LEU A 141 13.47 1.27 -9.32
C LEU A 141 14.39 1.85 -8.25
N ALA A 142 14.54 3.18 -8.24
CA ALA A 142 15.33 3.90 -7.24
C ALA A 142 14.64 3.95 -5.85
N ASP A 143 13.31 4.08 -5.83
CA ASP A 143 12.50 4.08 -4.61
C ASP A 143 12.43 2.66 -4.03
N GLU A 144 13.04 2.48 -2.86
CA GLU A 144 13.12 1.19 -2.16
C GLU A 144 11.75 0.62 -1.83
N ALA A 145 10.79 1.45 -1.42
CA ALA A 145 9.45 0.99 -1.06
C ALA A 145 8.68 0.47 -2.29
N LEU A 146 8.81 1.13 -3.44
CA LEU A 146 8.22 0.63 -4.68
C LEU A 146 8.92 -0.64 -5.18
N ARG A 147 10.26 -0.66 -5.13
CA ARG A 147 11.07 -1.83 -5.49
C ARG A 147 10.66 -3.05 -4.67
N ASP A 148 10.57 -2.91 -3.36
CA ASP A 148 10.18 -3.99 -2.45
C ASP A 148 8.74 -4.46 -2.71
N VAL A 149 7.80 -3.55 -2.94
CA VAL A 149 6.41 -3.93 -3.29
C VAL A 149 6.36 -4.73 -4.59
N MET A 150 7.08 -4.30 -5.63
CA MET A 150 7.15 -5.03 -6.89
C MET A 150 7.80 -6.40 -6.71
N ARG A 151 8.97 -6.46 -6.05
CA ARG A 151 9.68 -7.71 -5.76
C ARG A 151 8.81 -8.72 -5.01
N MET A 152 8.14 -8.28 -3.95
CA MET A 152 7.22 -9.14 -3.20
C MET A 152 6.03 -9.61 -4.03
N SER A 153 5.56 -8.79 -4.98
CA SER A 153 4.51 -9.18 -5.92
C SER A 153 5.00 -10.27 -6.89
N VAL A 154 6.22 -10.14 -7.40
CA VAL A 154 6.85 -11.18 -8.23
C VAL A 154 7.00 -12.47 -7.43
N VAL A 155 7.63 -12.43 -6.25
CA VAL A 155 7.81 -13.61 -5.38
C VAL A 155 6.48 -14.32 -5.13
N HIS A 156 5.42 -13.57 -4.80
CA HIS A 156 4.12 -14.16 -4.55
C HIS A 156 3.58 -14.94 -5.77
N ASN A 157 3.69 -14.37 -6.97
CA ASN A 157 3.17 -14.98 -8.20
C ASN A 157 4.07 -16.14 -8.68
N THR A 158 5.39 -15.95 -8.71
CA THR A 158 6.32 -16.95 -9.26
C THR A 158 6.52 -18.14 -8.34
N SER A 159 6.36 -17.95 -7.03
CA SER A 159 6.41 -19.06 -6.05
C SER A 159 5.25 -20.05 -6.19
N LEU A 160 4.21 -19.72 -6.96
CA LEU A 160 3.13 -20.67 -7.28
C LEU A 160 3.52 -21.62 -8.42
N GLU A 161 4.49 -21.22 -9.24
CA GLU A 161 4.90 -21.95 -10.44
C GLU A 161 6.23 -22.68 -10.23
N ASP A 162 7.22 -21.99 -9.66
CA ASP A 162 8.60 -22.48 -9.53
C ASP A 162 9.27 -21.87 -8.28
N ILE A 163 9.19 -22.62 -7.18
CA ILE A 163 9.82 -22.25 -5.90
C ILE A 163 11.35 -22.21 -6.02
N PRO A 164 12.05 -23.24 -6.55
CA PRO A 164 13.51 -23.21 -6.68
C PRO A 164 14.05 -21.99 -7.44
N THR A 165 13.48 -21.66 -8.59
CA THR A 165 13.90 -20.50 -9.39
C THR A 165 13.60 -19.19 -8.64
N THR A 166 12.46 -19.09 -7.98
CA THR A 166 12.12 -17.91 -7.17
C THR A 166 13.09 -17.73 -6.00
N LYS A 167 13.48 -18.82 -5.32
CA LYS A 167 14.47 -18.82 -4.22
C LYS A 167 15.84 -18.36 -4.71
N ALA A 168 16.29 -18.85 -5.87
CA ALA A 168 17.55 -18.42 -6.48
C ALA A 168 17.54 -16.92 -6.80
N TRP A 169 16.45 -16.40 -7.36
CA TRP A 169 16.31 -14.96 -7.65
C TRP A 169 16.35 -14.10 -6.38
N ILE A 170 15.60 -14.46 -5.32
CA ILE A 170 15.64 -13.76 -4.02
C ILE A 170 17.05 -13.76 -3.43
N ASN A 171 17.77 -14.88 -3.53
CA ASN A 171 19.15 -14.97 -3.03
C ASN A 171 20.10 -14.00 -3.73
N GLY A 172 19.83 -13.68 -5.00
CA GLY A 172 20.58 -12.69 -5.79
C GLY A 172 20.32 -11.23 -5.43
N TRP A 173 19.32 -10.91 -4.60
CA TRP A 173 19.08 -9.54 -4.15
C TRP A 173 20.23 -9.09 -3.25
N THR A 174 20.95 -8.05 -3.68
CA THR A 174 22.09 -7.43 -2.97
C THR A 174 21.72 -6.09 -2.33
N ASP A 175 20.64 -5.48 -2.79
CA ASP A 175 20.15 -4.13 -2.45
C ASP A 175 18.78 -4.16 -1.76
N ALA A 176 18.22 -5.35 -1.52
CA ALA A 176 17.00 -5.50 -0.74
C ALA A 176 17.32 -5.34 0.74
N SER A 177 16.41 -4.71 1.49
CA SER A 177 16.51 -4.73 2.94
C SER A 177 16.53 -6.19 3.44
N ASP A 178 17.34 -6.46 4.48
CA ASP A 178 17.40 -7.78 5.11
C ASP A 178 16.00 -8.28 5.52
N LYS A 179 15.14 -7.32 5.90
CA LYS A 179 13.74 -7.57 6.21
C LYS A 179 12.95 -8.09 5.00
N THR A 180 13.02 -7.43 3.85
CA THR A 180 12.29 -7.84 2.64
C THR A 180 12.76 -9.21 2.16
N LYS A 181 14.08 -9.45 2.15
CA LYS A 181 14.65 -10.76 1.79
C LYS A 181 14.21 -11.86 2.77
N SER A 182 14.27 -11.60 4.07
CA SER A 182 13.82 -12.55 5.11
C SER A 182 12.34 -12.89 4.97
N VAL A 183 11.47 -11.90 4.73
CA VAL A 183 10.03 -12.12 4.52
C VAL A 183 9.80 -12.93 3.24
N ALA A 184 10.48 -12.61 2.14
CA ALA A 184 10.35 -13.33 0.88
C ALA A 184 10.75 -14.80 1.01
N LEU A 185 11.88 -15.10 1.66
CA LEU A 185 12.33 -16.47 1.93
C LEU A 185 11.35 -17.21 2.86
N GLY A 186 10.84 -16.55 3.90
CA GLY A 186 9.84 -17.13 4.80
C GLY A 186 8.52 -17.50 4.10
N ILE A 187 8.11 -16.76 3.06
CA ILE A 187 6.96 -17.13 2.22
C ILE A 187 7.24 -18.41 1.44
N LEU A 188 8.46 -18.55 0.89
CA LEU A 188 8.84 -19.75 0.14
C LEU A 188 8.95 -20.98 1.02
N ASP A 189 9.62 -20.86 2.18
CA ASP A 189 9.80 -21.99 3.09
C ASP A 189 8.44 -22.53 3.59
N ARG A 190 7.45 -21.64 3.82
CA ARG A 190 6.08 -22.05 4.17
C ARG A 190 5.37 -22.80 3.03
N LYS A 191 5.63 -22.43 1.78
CA LYS A 191 5.06 -23.11 0.60
C LYS A 191 5.73 -24.46 0.36
N GLU A 192 7.03 -24.55 0.62
CA GLU A 192 7.82 -25.78 0.50
C GLU A 192 7.47 -26.79 1.60
N ASN A 193 7.11 -26.32 2.80
CA ASN A 193 6.71 -27.15 3.92
C ASN A 193 5.33 -26.75 4.49
N PRO A 194 4.21 -27.15 3.84
CA PRO A 194 2.87 -26.84 4.33
C PRO A 194 2.54 -27.55 5.65
N GLU A 195 3.27 -28.62 5.98
CA GLU A 195 3.06 -29.43 7.18
C GLU A 195 3.75 -28.89 8.43
N THR A 196 4.64 -27.88 8.31
CA THR A 196 5.11 -27.20 9.51
C THR A 196 3.90 -26.57 10.20
N PRO A 197 3.44 -27.11 11.35
CA PRO A 197 2.32 -26.53 12.06
C PRO A 197 2.67 -25.08 12.30
N HIS A 198 1.71 -24.19 12.07
CA HIS A 198 1.88 -22.81 12.50
C HIS A 198 2.25 -22.89 13.98
N VAL A 199 3.53 -22.62 14.28
CA VAL A 199 3.99 -22.47 15.65
C VAL A 199 3.34 -21.18 16.06
N CYS A 200 2.09 -21.29 16.49
CA CYS A 200 1.40 -20.22 17.13
C CYS A 200 2.32 -19.79 18.26
N GLY A 201 2.67 -18.50 18.25
CA GLY A 201 3.60 -17.96 19.23
C GLY A 201 3.15 -18.32 20.65
N PRO A 202 4.07 -18.35 21.63
CA PRO A 202 3.75 -18.67 23.02
C PRO A 202 2.54 -17.84 23.48
N GLY A 203 1.41 -18.52 23.71
CA GLY A 203 0.13 -17.89 24.06
C GLY A 203 -1.11 -18.42 23.33
N CYS A 204 -0.97 -19.14 22.22
CA CYS A 204 -2.13 -19.83 21.63
C CYS A 204 -2.36 -21.15 22.35
N VAL A 205 -3.26 -21.12 23.33
CA VAL A 205 -3.77 -22.33 23.98
C VAL A 205 -4.71 -22.99 22.98
N GLU A 206 -4.22 -24.04 22.32
CA GLU A 206 -5.01 -24.93 21.47
C GLU A 206 -6.15 -25.49 22.34
N HIS A 207 -7.37 -25.01 22.13
CA HIS A 207 -8.55 -25.56 22.80
C HIS A 207 -8.85 -26.89 22.14
N ALA A 208 -8.37 -27.98 22.75
CA ALA A 208 -8.79 -29.32 22.40
C ALA A 208 -10.26 -29.50 22.83
N GLU A 209 -11.14 -29.80 21.86
CA GLU A 209 -12.50 -30.31 22.11
C GLU A 209 -12.48 -31.81 22.42
#